data_AF-A0A1V5VNB0-F1
#
_entry.id   AF-A0A1V5VNB0-F1
#
_cell.length_a   1.000
_cell.length_b   1.000
_cell.length_c   1.000
_cell.angle_alpha   90.00
_cell.angle_beta   90.00
_cell.angle_gamma   90.00
#
_symmetry.space_group_name_H-M   'P 1'
#
loop_
_entity.id
_entity.type
_entity.pdbx_description
1 polymer ?
#
loop_
_entity_poly.entity_id
_entity_poly.type
_entity_poly.pdbx_seq_one_letter_code
_entity_poly.pdbx_strand_id
1 'polypeptide(L)'
;MAEIGRYTILKLSTDLIGVPYPYPHNTIWEGHGGMEFPMMCNNGASDNSIHEVFVTSHEISHSYFPFMVGTNEIYYAWIDEGLITFIPKAVEMDYGNPNAHYYINSYNKYAMGSINDIPMAVPTTHLTQNTYFMQNYGRAAAGFYFLNDMLGKDTFKTVLKTFILRWESKHPTPTDLFFTLNSVTKQDWGWFWNPWFNTYAYADLALKNVVYKDNKLQLSIQNNGSLPVPIKIIITYEDNTTEIVYQTAKVWKDKKEWNYSQSFTKKIIKIKLGDRNIPDAFPDDNYYVIK
;
A
#
# COMPACT_ATOMS: atom_id res chain seq x y z
N MET A 1 7.01 -23.98 -7.11
CA MET A 1 6.67 -22.95 -8.13
C MET A 1 5.42 -23.23 -8.98
N ALA A 2 5.29 -24.34 -9.71
CA ALA A 2 4.17 -24.54 -10.66
C ALA A 2 2.76 -24.45 -10.03
N GLU A 3 2.58 -25.02 -8.83
CA GLU A 3 1.31 -24.91 -8.10
C GLU A 3 0.99 -23.48 -7.68
N ILE A 4 2.00 -22.75 -7.17
CA ILE A 4 1.91 -21.32 -6.82
C ILE A 4 1.51 -20.52 -8.06
N GLY A 5 2.12 -20.81 -9.22
CA GLY A 5 1.79 -20.15 -10.47
C GLY A 5 0.35 -20.38 -10.90
N ARG A 6 -0.12 -21.62 -10.88
CA ARG A 6 -1.53 -21.96 -11.18
C ARG A 6 -2.49 -21.24 -10.22
N TYR A 7 -2.19 -21.24 -8.92
CA TYR A 7 -3.02 -20.56 -7.92
C TYR A 7 -3.05 -19.05 -8.15
N THR A 8 -1.89 -18.44 -8.40
CA THR A 8 -1.73 -17.02 -8.67
C THR A 8 -2.54 -16.61 -9.90
N ILE A 9 -2.39 -17.32 -11.03
CA ILE A 9 -3.12 -17.05 -12.27
C ILE A 9 -4.63 -17.10 -12.03
N LEU A 10 -5.12 -18.14 -11.34
CA LEU A 10 -6.54 -18.28 -11.03
C LEU A 10 -7.02 -17.10 -10.19
N LYS A 11 -6.32 -16.80 -9.09
CA LYS A 11 -6.69 -15.77 -8.13
C LYS A 11 -6.65 -14.36 -8.72
N LEU A 12 -5.67 -14.05 -9.56
CA LEU A 12 -5.63 -12.80 -10.33
C LEU A 12 -6.83 -12.72 -11.27
N SER A 13 -7.09 -13.79 -12.02
CA SER A 13 -8.11 -13.83 -13.07
C SER A 13 -9.53 -13.70 -12.53
N THR A 14 -9.80 -14.22 -11.32
CA THR A 14 -11.15 -14.26 -10.74
C THR A 14 -11.34 -13.24 -9.63
N ASP A 15 -10.43 -13.21 -8.65
CA ASP A 15 -10.71 -12.61 -7.34
C ASP A 15 -10.05 -11.25 -7.18
N LEU A 16 -8.77 -11.12 -7.53
CA LEU A 16 -7.99 -9.91 -7.26
C LEU A 16 -8.19 -8.85 -8.34
N ILE A 17 -8.02 -9.22 -9.61
CA ILE A 17 -8.19 -8.32 -10.76
C ILE A 17 -9.53 -8.56 -11.43
N GLY A 18 -9.91 -9.83 -11.65
CA GLY A 18 -11.17 -10.18 -12.31
C GLY A 18 -11.15 -9.95 -13.83
N VAL A 19 -9.97 -9.99 -14.44
CA VAL A 19 -9.72 -9.97 -15.88
C VAL A 19 -9.02 -11.27 -16.23
N PRO A 20 -9.43 -12.03 -17.27
CA PRO A 20 -8.77 -13.27 -17.64
C PRO A 20 -7.28 -13.08 -17.89
N TYR A 21 -6.47 -14.06 -17.50
CA TYR A 21 -5.04 -14.07 -17.77
C TYR A 21 -4.76 -13.89 -19.28
N PRO A 22 -3.92 -12.92 -19.67
CA PRO A 22 -3.85 -12.45 -21.06
C PRO A 22 -3.09 -13.39 -22.02
N TYR A 23 -2.43 -14.43 -21.49
CA TYR A 23 -1.58 -15.31 -22.28
C TYR A 23 -2.00 -16.79 -22.19
N PRO A 24 -1.69 -17.62 -23.20
CA PRO A 24 -2.09 -19.03 -23.20
C PRO A 24 -1.33 -19.90 -22.18
N HIS A 25 -0.15 -19.47 -21.72
CA HIS A 25 0.64 -20.19 -20.71
C HIS A 25 1.55 -19.22 -19.92
N ASN A 26 2.18 -19.75 -18.88
CA ASN A 26 3.29 -19.11 -18.17
C ASN A 26 4.33 -20.18 -17.82
N THR A 27 5.61 -19.90 -18.09
CA THR A 27 6.74 -20.75 -17.72
C THR A 27 7.54 -20.08 -16.60
N ILE A 28 7.64 -20.75 -15.45
CA ILE A 28 8.50 -20.30 -14.35
C ILE A 28 9.81 -21.07 -14.44
N TRP A 29 10.93 -20.35 -14.57
CA TRP A 29 12.27 -20.92 -14.60
C TRP A 29 13.07 -20.46 -13.38
N GLU A 30 13.86 -21.39 -12.82
CA GLU A 30 14.73 -21.12 -11.68
C GLU A 30 16.08 -20.56 -12.15
N GLY A 31 16.29 -19.27 -11.96
CA GLY A 31 17.54 -18.57 -12.28
C GLY A 31 18.00 -17.66 -11.15
N HIS A 32 18.29 -16.39 -11.45
CA HIS A 32 18.76 -15.40 -10.48
C HIS A 32 17.87 -14.16 -10.50
N GLY A 33 17.55 -13.62 -9.32
CA GLY A 33 16.76 -12.40 -9.15
C GLY A 33 15.25 -12.62 -9.23
N GLY A 34 14.53 -11.64 -9.73
CA GLY A 34 13.14 -11.72 -10.19
C GLY A 34 13.08 -10.93 -11.48
N MET A 35 12.48 -11.50 -12.52
CA MET A 35 12.30 -10.81 -13.79
C MET A 35 11.11 -11.40 -14.53
N GLU A 36 10.22 -10.51 -14.89
CA GLU A 36 9.04 -10.77 -15.68
C GLU A 36 9.33 -10.76 -17.19
N PHE A 37 8.68 -11.65 -17.92
CA PHE A 37 8.58 -11.61 -19.36
C PHE A 37 7.16 -12.03 -19.76
N PRO A 38 6.65 -11.63 -20.94
CA PRO A 38 5.40 -12.19 -21.44
C PRO A 38 5.50 -13.72 -21.49
N MET A 39 4.59 -14.41 -20.79
CA MET A 39 4.54 -15.89 -20.68
C MET A 39 5.72 -16.53 -19.92
N MET A 40 6.62 -15.79 -19.30
CA MET A 40 7.76 -16.38 -18.60
C MET A 40 8.19 -15.57 -17.38
N CYS A 41 8.60 -16.25 -16.31
CA CYS A 41 9.16 -15.63 -15.13
C CYS A 41 10.53 -16.27 -14.84
N ASN A 42 11.56 -15.45 -14.63
CA ASN A 42 12.86 -15.90 -14.14
C ASN A 42 12.95 -15.59 -12.63
N ASN A 43 12.89 -16.63 -11.81
CA ASN A 43 12.84 -16.49 -10.35
C ASN A 43 14.10 -17.08 -9.73
N GLY A 44 14.68 -16.35 -8.78
CA GLY A 44 15.78 -16.80 -7.95
C GLY A 44 15.36 -18.02 -7.13
N ALA A 45 16.22 -19.03 -7.09
CA ALA A 45 16.06 -20.13 -6.15
C ALA A 45 16.09 -19.61 -4.71
N SER A 46 15.16 -20.07 -3.88
CA SER A 46 15.02 -19.64 -2.49
C SER A 46 14.66 -20.84 -1.61
N ASP A 47 15.41 -21.05 -0.54
CA ASP A 47 15.07 -22.04 0.50
C ASP A 47 13.92 -21.58 1.41
N ASN A 48 13.51 -20.31 1.28
CA ASN A 48 12.37 -19.74 1.99
C ASN A 48 11.12 -19.80 1.10
N SER A 49 10.17 -20.67 1.48
CA SER A 49 8.91 -20.88 0.76
C SER A 49 8.02 -19.63 0.68
N ILE A 50 8.04 -18.77 1.71
CA ILE A 50 7.31 -17.50 1.68
C ILE A 50 7.91 -16.57 0.62
N HIS A 51 9.23 -16.52 0.53
CA HIS A 51 9.90 -15.71 -0.48
C HIS A 51 9.65 -16.26 -1.90
N GLU A 52 9.62 -17.58 -2.07
CA GLU A 52 9.25 -18.24 -3.33
C GLU A 52 7.84 -17.85 -3.79
N VAL A 53 6.87 -17.82 -2.86
CA VAL A 53 5.49 -17.38 -3.15
C VAL A 53 5.46 -15.92 -3.55
N PHE A 54 6.18 -15.06 -2.82
CA PHE A 54 6.30 -13.64 -3.13
C PHE A 54 6.81 -13.43 -4.56
N VAL A 55 8.02 -13.91 -4.89
CA VAL A 55 8.63 -13.67 -6.21
C VAL A 55 7.78 -14.27 -7.32
N THR A 56 7.27 -15.50 -7.14
CA THR A 56 6.45 -16.15 -8.17
C THR A 56 5.15 -15.41 -8.44
N SER A 57 4.46 -14.95 -7.38
CA SER A 57 3.21 -14.22 -7.55
C SER A 57 3.41 -12.79 -8.05
N HIS A 58 4.52 -12.13 -7.68
CA HIS A 58 4.97 -10.84 -8.21
C HIS A 58 5.20 -10.94 -9.72
N GLU A 59 6.14 -11.77 -10.17
CA GLU A 59 6.52 -11.85 -11.59
C GLU A 59 5.37 -12.27 -12.51
N ILE A 60 4.49 -13.17 -12.05
CA ILE A 60 3.31 -13.58 -12.85
C ILE A 60 2.33 -12.41 -13.00
N SER A 61 2.18 -11.59 -11.96
CA SER A 61 1.26 -10.44 -11.99
C SER A 61 1.68 -9.40 -13.02
N HIS A 62 2.96 -9.33 -13.38
CA HIS A 62 3.44 -8.45 -14.45
C HIS A 62 2.86 -8.76 -15.83
N SER A 63 2.23 -9.93 -16.00
CA SER A 63 1.44 -10.24 -17.20
C SER A 63 0.35 -9.19 -17.48
N TYR A 64 -0.17 -8.51 -16.45
CA TYR A 64 -1.13 -7.42 -16.62
C TYR A 64 -0.44 -6.06 -16.79
N PHE A 65 0.60 -5.78 -16.01
CA PHE A 65 1.37 -4.53 -16.05
C PHE A 65 2.88 -4.84 -16.03
N PRO A 66 3.67 -4.47 -17.05
CA PRO A 66 3.28 -3.65 -18.19
C PRO A 66 2.66 -4.45 -19.34
N PHE A 67 2.72 -5.78 -19.37
CA PHE A 67 2.63 -6.48 -20.67
C PHE A 67 1.26 -6.47 -21.36
N MET A 68 0.13 -6.49 -20.62
CA MET A 68 -1.21 -6.37 -21.21
C MET A 68 -1.59 -4.90 -21.46
N VAL A 69 -1.28 -4.02 -20.52
CA VAL A 69 -1.75 -2.61 -20.52
C VAL A 69 -0.80 -1.65 -21.25
N GLY A 70 0.49 -1.96 -21.28
CA GLY A 70 1.53 -1.13 -21.87
C GLY A 70 2.00 0.01 -20.96
N THR A 71 1.96 -0.13 -19.63
CA THR A 71 2.49 0.90 -18.72
C THR A 71 3.97 1.18 -19.03
N ASN A 72 4.39 2.42 -18.86
CA ASN A 72 5.74 2.84 -19.20
C ASN A 72 6.65 2.81 -17.97
N GLU A 73 7.24 1.64 -17.71
CA GLU A 73 8.12 1.39 -16.56
C GLU A 73 9.36 2.32 -16.54
N ILE A 74 9.92 2.64 -17.71
CA ILE A 74 11.09 3.53 -17.84
C ILE A 74 10.84 4.91 -17.22
N TYR A 75 9.61 5.41 -17.29
CA TYR A 75 9.25 6.70 -16.69
C TYR A 75 8.44 6.55 -15.40
N TYR A 76 7.61 5.52 -15.27
CA TYR A 76 6.59 5.39 -14.23
C TYR A 76 6.52 3.97 -13.67
N ALA A 77 7.67 3.39 -13.31
CA ALA A 77 7.79 2.03 -12.73
C ALA A 77 6.98 1.84 -11.43
N TRP A 78 6.50 2.90 -10.79
CA TRP A 78 5.64 2.74 -9.62
C TRP A 78 4.23 2.24 -9.99
N ILE A 79 3.79 2.36 -11.25
CA ILE A 79 2.47 1.88 -11.66
C ILE A 79 2.48 0.35 -11.66
N ASP A 80 3.41 -0.27 -12.36
CA ASP A 80 3.57 -1.74 -12.40
C ASP A 80 4.08 -2.25 -11.05
N GLU A 81 5.28 -1.84 -10.62
CA GLU A 81 5.91 -2.38 -9.40
C GLU A 81 5.07 -2.11 -8.14
N GLY A 82 4.41 -0.95 -8.07
CA GLY A 82 3.59 -0.58 -6.93
C GLY A 82 2.29 -1.37 -6.88
N LEU A 83 1.60 -1.53 -8.03
CA LEU A 83 0.41 -2.37 -8.11
C LEU A 83 0.76 -3.83 -7.85
N ILE A 84 1.90 -4.30 -8.34
CA ILE A 84 2.32 -5.71 -8.26
C ILE A 84 2.99 -6.04 -6.93
N THR A 85 3.49 -5.06 -6.19
CA THR A 85 3.81 -5.24 -4.77
C THR A 85 2.54 -5.38 -3.92
N PHE A 86 1.43 -4.73 -4.33
CA PHE A 86 0.18 -4.66 -3.58
C PHE A 86 -0.77 -5.84 -3.85
N ILE A 87 -1.09 -6.11 -5.12
CA ILE A 87 -2.15 -7.04 -5.57
C ILE A 87 -1.88 -8.49 -5.14
N PRO A 88 -0.76 -9.13 -5.54
CA PRO A 88 -0.48 -10.52 -5.22
C PRO A 88 -0.17 -10.76 -3.75
N LYS A 89 -0.10 -9.71 -2.90
CA LYS A 89 0.05 -9.91 -1.46
C LYS A 89 -1.03 -10.81 -0.87
N ALA A 90 -2.24 -10.76 -1.42
CA ALA A 90 -3.31 -11.66 -1.00
C ALA A 90 -2.93 -13.14 -1.18
N VAL A 91 -2.19 -13.48 -2.26
CA VAL A 91 -1.66 -14.85 -2.47
C VAL A 91 -0.67 -15.21 -1.37
N GLU A 92 0.27 -14.33 -1.05
CA GLU A 92 1.22 -14.58 0.05
C GLU A 92 0.51 -14.81 1.39
N MET A 93 -0.57 -14.08 1.67
CA MET A 93 -1.36 -14.28 2.89
C MET A 93 -2.02 -15.66 2.95
N ASP A 94 -2.54 -16.18 1.82
CA ASP A 94 -3.13 -17.52 1.79
C ASP A 94 -2.08 -18.62 2.03
N TYR A 95 -0.83 -18.35 1.66
CA TYR A 95 0.33 -19.22 1.91
C TYR A 95 0.98 -18.98 3.28
N GLY A 96 0.30 -18.27 4.18
CA GLY A 96 0.74 -18.13 5.58
C GLY A 96 1.79 -17.05 5.82
N ASN A 97 1.91 -16.05 4.94
CA ASN A 97 2.70 -14.84 5.20
C ASN A 97 1.81 -13.67 5.68
N PRO A 98 1.55 -13.54 7.00
CA PRO A 98 0.78 -12.42 7.54
C PRO A 98 1.60 -11.11 7.61
N ASN A 99 2.91 -11.14 7.32
CA ASN A 99 3.77 -9.97 7.32
C ASN A 99 3.59 -9.18 6.03
N ALA A 100 2.39 -8.63 5.87
CA ALA A 100 1.89 -8.12 4.60
C ALA A 100 2.73 -6.98 3.99
N HIS A 101 3.44 -6.19 4.80
CA HIS A 101 3.93 -4.88 4.37
C HIS A 101 5.43 -4.66 4.55
N TYR A 102 6.27 -5.65 4.21
CA TYR A 102 7.75 -5.50 4.26
C TYR A 102 8.25 -4.27 3.50
N TYR A 103 7.71 -4.01 2.30
CA TYR A 103 8.10 -2.87 1.48
C TYR A 103 7.67 -1.53 2.08
N ILE A 104 6.51 -1.45 2.73
CA ILE A 104 6.08 -0.24 3.46
C ILE A 104 7.01 0.02 4.64
N ASN A 105 7.38 -1.01 5.40
CA ASN A 105 8.33 -0.89 6.50
C ASN A 105 9.70 -0.40 6.04
N SER A 106 10.18 -0.95 4.92
CA SER A 106 11.46 -0.56 4.32
C SER A 106 11.41 0.91 3.86
N TYR A 107 10.34 1.30 3.16
CA TYR A 107 10.10 2.69 2.79
C TYR A 107 10.08 3.62 4.01
N ASN A 108 9.33 3.25 5.06
CA ASN A 108 9.26 4.04 6.28
C ASN A 108 10.63 4.25 6.93
N LYS A 109 11.45 3.19 6.97
CA LYS A 109 12.74 3.22 7.65
C LYS A 109 13.83 3.95 6.85
N TYR A 110 13.83 3.82 5.52
CA TYR A 110 14.98 4.22 4.70
C TYR A 110 14.71 5.43 3.79
N ALA A 111 13.45 5.81 3.58
CA ALA A 111 13.11 6.93 2.72
C ALA A 111 12.24 7.97 3.43
N MET A 112 11.16 7.59 4.10
CA MET A 112 10.13 8.51 4.61
C MET A 112 10.70 9.78 5.24
N GLY A 113 10.32 10.96 4.71
CA GLY A 113 10.74 12.26 5.22
C GLY A 113 12.21 12.64 4.99
N SER A 114 13.00 11.79 4.32
CA SER A 114 14.39 12.05 3.95
C SER A 114 14.53 12.63 2.54
N ILE A 115 15.76 12.99 2.14
CA ILE A 115 16.07 13.42 0.77
C ILE A 115 15.81 12.33 -0.29
N ASN A 116 15.69 11.06 0.13
CA ASN A 116 15.36 9.94 -0.75
C ASN A 116 13.85 9.77 -0.95
N ASP A 117 13.01 10.49 -0.19
CA ASP A 117 11.54 10.48 -0.35
C ASP A 117 11.10 11.48 -1.41
N ILE A 118 11.35 11.12 -2.67
CA ILE A 118 11.05 11.98 -3.80
C ILE A 118 9.70 11.64 -4.45
N PRO A 119 9.06 12.57 -5.18
CA PRO A 119 7.76 12.35 -5.81
C PRO A 119 7.83 11.25 -6.87
N MET A 120 6.76 10.44 -6.97
CA MET A 120 6.63 9.40 -8.01
C MET A 120 6.49 9.96 -9.44
N ALA A 121 6.26 11.27 -9.58
CA ALA A 121 6.33 11.97 -10.84
C ALA A 121 7.78 12.15 -11.37
N VAL A 122 8.81 11.95 -10.54
CA VAL A 122 10.21 11.93 -11.01
C VAL A 122 10.43 10.63 -11.80
N PRO A 123 10.90 10.71 -13.06
CA PRO A 123 11.05 9.53 -13.89
C PRO A 123 12.01 8.49 -13.30
N THR A 124 11.70 7.21 -13.49
CA THR A 124 12.50 6.07 -13.03
C THR A 124 13.98 6.18 -13.42
N THR A 125 14.27 6.68 -14.62
CA THR A 125 15.64 6.87 -15.16
C THR A 125 16.50 7.86 -14.38
N HIS A 126 15.90 8.70 -13.52
CA HIS A 126 16.60 9.67 -12.69
C HIS A 126 16.84 9.17 -11.26
N LEU A 127 16.40 7.95 -10.93
CA LEU A 127 16.47 7.42 -9.58
C LEU A 127 17.79 6.69 -9.32
N THR A 128 18.32 6.84 -8.11
CA THR A 128 19.31 5.88 -7.60
C THR A 128 18.64 4.52 -7.36
N GLN A 129 19.41 3.45 -7.31
CA GLN A 129 18.87 2.10 -7.04
C GLN A 129 18.09 2.04 -5.71
N ASN A 130 18.58 2.70 -4.65
CA ASN A 130 17.87 2.73 -3.37
C ASN A 130 16.55 3.50 -3.47
N THR A 131 16.57 4.67 -4.13
CA THR A 131 15.36 5.46 -4.35
C THR A 131 14.34 4.70 -5.20
N TYR A 132 14.79 3.99 -6.23
CA TYR A 132 13.95 3.13 -7.07
C TYR A 132 13.12 2.15 -6.23
N PHE A 133 13.77 1.37 -5.35
CA PHE A 133 13.06 0.39 -4.53
C PHE A 133 12.10 1.05 -3.52
N MET A 134 12.52 2.13 -2.87
CA MET A 134 11.67 2.79 -1.87
C MET A 134 10.46 3.47 -2.52
N GLN A 135 10.63 4.05 -3.69
CA GLN A 135 9.60 4.77 -4.43
C GLN A 135 8.64 3.80 -5.13
N ASN A 136 9.15 2.93 -6.01
CA ASN A 136 8.33 2.15 -6.93
C ASN A 136 7.67 0.95 -6.27
N TYR A 137 8.24 0.42 -5.18
CA TYR A 137 7.64 -0.69 -4.41
C TYR A 137 7.00 -0.16 -3.13
N GLY A 138 7.79 0.40 -2.22
CA GLY A 138 7.34 0.73 -0.87
C GLY A 138 6.30 1.84 -0.80
N ARG A 139 6.65 3.05 -1.27
CA ARG A 139 5.77 4.23 -1.26
C ARG A 139 4.53 4.00 -2.13
N ALA A 140 4.72 3.48 -3.34
CA ALA A 140 3.64 3.18 -4.27
C ALA A 140 2.64 2.17 -3.69
N ALA A 141 3.13 1.02 -3.18
CA ALA A 141 2.27 0.01 -2.57
C ALA A 141 1.52 0.58 -1.36
N ALA A 142 2.18 1.36 -0.48
CA ALA A 142 1.51 2.01 0.65
C ALA A 142 0.34 2.90 0.19
N GLY A 143 0.54 3.71 -0.84
CA GLY A 143 -0.52 4.49 -1.47
C GLY A 143 -1.68 3.62 -1.97
N PHE A 144 -1.40 2.51 -2.64
CA PHE A 144 -2.44 1.59 -3.11
C PHE A 144 -3.15 0.84 -1.98
N TYR A 145 -2.45 0.44 -0.91
CA TYR A 145 -3.07 -0.15 0.28
C TYR A 145 -4.08 0.81 0.91
N PHE A 146 -3.70 2.07 1.11
CA PHE A 146 -4.60 3.05 1.72
C PHE A 146 -5.73 3.47 0.78
N LEU A 147 -5.48 3.52 -0.53
CA LEU A 147 -6.55 3.72 -1.51
C LEU A 147 -7.57 2.58 -1.47
N ASN A 148 -7.11 1.32 -1.46
CA ASN A 148 -7.97 0.15 -1.34
C ASN A 148 -8.73 0.12 -0.01
N ASP A 149 -8.09 0.47 1.11
CA ASP A 149 -8.73 0.58 2.42
C ASP A 149 -9.87 1.61 2.42
N MET A 150 -9.65 2.78 1.81
CA MET A 150 -10.68 3.81 1.69
C MET A 150 -11.81 3.44 0.74
N LEU A 151 -11.51 2.79 -0.39
CA LEU A 151 -12.49 2.43 -1.43
C LEU A 151 -13.29 1.17 -1.08
N GLY A 152 -12.68 0.25 -0.34
CA GLY A 152 -13.11 -1.13 -0.23
C GLY A 152 -12.67 -1.98 -1.43
N LYS A 153 -12.50 -3.27 -1.19
CA LYS A 153 -11.95 -4.25 -2.16
C LYS A 153 -12.70 -4.27 -3.49
N ASP A 154 -14.04 -4.28 -3.45
CA ASP A 154 -14.87 -4.39 -4.65
C ASP A 154 -14.78 -3.15 -5.56
N THR A 155 -14.80 -1.96 -4.95
CA THR A 155 -14.64 -0.70 -5.68
C THR A 155 -13.23 -0.60 -6.26
N PHE A 156 -12.19 -0.91 -5.48
CA PHE A 156 -10.81 -0.91 -5.96
C PHE A 156 -10.63 -1.88 -7.14
N LYS A 157 -11.14 -3.11 -7.01
CA LYS A 157 -11.14 -4.11 -8.09
C LYS A 157 -11.85 -3.58 -9.34
N THR A 158 -12.98 -2.91 -9.19
CA THR A 158 -13.71 -2.32 -10.32
C THR A 158 -12.91 -1.20 -10.99
N VAL A 159 -12.21 -0.36 -10.22
CA VAL A 159 -11.28 0.66 -10.75
C VAL A 159 -10.17 -0.01 -11.57
N LEU A 160 -9.50 -1.00 -10.99
CA LEU A 160 -8.39 -1.69 -11.64
C LEU A 160 -8.83 -2.41 -12.93
N LYS A 161 -9.92 -3.18 -12.85
CA LYS A 161 -10.52 -3.85 -14.02
C LYS A 161 -10.90 -2.85 -15.11
N THR A 162 -11.49 -1.72 -14.73
CA THR A 162 -11.85 -0.66 -15.70
C THR A 162 -10.60 -0.04 -16.33
N PHE A 163 -9.54 0.16 -15.55
CA PHE A 163 -8.27 0.70 -16.06
C PHE A 163 -7.66 -0.26 -17.09
N ILE A 164 -7.55 -1.54 -16.76
CA ILE A 164 -7.04 -2.58 -17.68
C ILE A 164 -7.86 -2.60 -18.97
N LEU A 165 -9.18 -2.73 -18.89
CA LEU A 165 -10.04 -2.85 -20.08
C LEU A 165 -10.05 -1.59 -20.96
N ARG A 166 -9.82 -0.41 -20.39
CA ARG A 166 -9.73 0.83 -21.17
C ARG A 166 -8.41 0.94 -21.92
N TRP A 167 -7.33 0.48 -21.29
CA TRP A 167 -5.96 0.81 -21.68
C TRP A 167 -5.14 -0.38 -22.15
N GLU A 168 -5.71 -1.59 -22.17
CA GLU A 168 -5.12 -2.76 -22.81
C GLU A 168 -4.58 -2.40 -24.20
N SER A 169 -3.27 -2.63 -24.39
CA SER A 169 -2.50 -2.30 -25.60
C SER A 169 -2.45 -0.80 -26.01
N LYS A 170 -2.63 0.16 -25.08
CA LYS A 170 -2.71 1.60 -25.40
C LYS A 170 -1.67 2.51 -24.76
N HIS A 171 -0.83 2.02 -23.85
CA HIS A 171 0.23 2.79 -23.19
C HIS A 171 -0.26 3.99 -22.35
N PRO A 172 -0.99 3.74 -21.25
CA PRO A 172 -1.48 4.81 -20.38
C PRO A 172 -0.36 5.50 -19.61
N THR A 173 -0.64 6.75 -19.23
CA THR A 173 0.13 7.55 -18.28
C THR A 173 -0.44 7.44 -16.86
N PRO A 174 0.26 7.93 -15.82
CA PRO A 174 -0.31 8.06 -14.47
C PRO A 174 -1.69 8.74 -14.42
N THR A 175 -1.88 9.79 -15.22
CA THR A 175 -3.12 10.55 -15.27
C THR A 175 -4.31 9.68 -15.68
N ASP A 176 -4.09 8.72 -16.56
CA ASP A 176 -5.14 7.81 -17.04
C ASP A 176 -5.64 6.85 -15.95
N LEU A 177 -4.74 6.43 -15.04
CA LEU A 177 -5.10 5.67 -13.85
C LEU A 177 -5.95 6.51 -12.90
N PHE A 178 -5.50 7.73 -12.57
CA PHE A 178 -6.23 8.64 -11.67
C PHE A 178 -7.59 9.07 -12.23
N PHE A 179 -7.68 9.36 -13.53
CA PHE A 179 -8.95 9.67 -14.17
C PHE A 179 -9.85 8.45 -14.29
N THR A 180 -9.30 7.25 -14.39
CA THR A 180 -10.10 6.03 -14.27
C THR A 180 -10.72 5.90 -12.89
N LEU A 181 -9.93 6.07 -11.82
CA LEU A 181 -10.42 6.12 -10.44
C LEU A 181 -11.56 7.13 -10.28
N ASN A 182 -11.39 8.37 -10.76
CA ASN A 182 -12.44 9.39 -10.70
C ASN A 182 -13.70 8.97 -11.47
N SER A 183 -13.52 8.48 -12.69
CA SER A 183 -14.65 8.13 -13.55
C SER A 183 -15.49 6.97 -13.01
N VAL A 184 -14.87 6.04 -12.29
CA VAL A 184 -15.55 4.89 -11.67
C VAL A 184 -16.23 5.32 -10.37
N THR A 185 -15.52 6.05 -9.51
CA THR A 185 -16.03 6.47 -8.19
C THR A 185 -16.97 7.68 -8.25
N LYS A 186 -17.00 8.40 -9.37
CA LYS A 186 -17.74 9.66 -9.56
C LYS A 186 -17.34 10.74 -8.55
N GLN A 187 -16.09 10.70 -8.09
CA GLN A 187 -15.54 11.61 -7.10
C GLN A 187 -14.16 12.07 -7.55
N ASP A 188 -13.75 13.26 -7.11
CA ASP A 188 -12.37 13.71 -7.26
C ASP A 188 -11.53 13.22 -6.08
N TRP A 189 -10.52 12.39 -6.35
CA TRP A 189 -9.50 11.98 -5.37
C TRP A 189 -8.16 12.71 -5.49
N GLY A 190 -8.15 13.91 -6.10
CA GLY A 190 -6.96 14.76 -6.21
C GLY A 190 -6.30 15.02 -4.87
N TRP A 191 -7.12 15.22 -3.85
CA TRP A 191 -6.70 15.37 -2.47
C TRP A 191 -5.88 14.19 -1.93
N PHE A 192 -6.06 12.97 -2.48
CA PHE A 192 -5.34 11.77 -2.05
C PHE A 192 -4.15 11.44 -2.97
N TRP A 193 -4.34 11.32 -4.28
CA TRP A 193 -3.24 10.87 -5.14
C TRP A 193 -2.18 11.96 -5.34
N ASN A 194 -2.55 13.24 -5.26
CA ASN A 194 -1.56 14.29 -5.46
C ASN A 194 -0.43 14.26 -4.41
N PRO A 195 -0.73 14.21 -3.09
CA PRO A 195 0.32 14.09 -2.08
C PRO A 195 1.11 12.78 -2.20
N TRP A 196 0.43 11.66 -2.48
CA TRP A 196 1.10 10.36 -2.60
C TRP A 196 2.05 10.28 -3.81
N PHE A 197 1.63 10.75 -4.98
CA PHE A 197 2.30 10.45 -6.25
C PHE A 197 3.01 11.64 -6.91
N ASN A 198 2.51 12.88 -6.74
CA ASN A 198 3.00 14.01 -7.54
C ASN A 198 3.85 15.01 -6.77
N THR A 199 3.80 15.01 -5.43
CA THR A 199 4.48 16.03 -4.61
C THR A 199 5.46 15.44 -3.61
N TYR A 200 6.37 16.28 -3.13
CA TYR A 200 7.17 15.98 -1.95
C TYR A 200 6.23 15.98 -0.75
N ALA A 201 6.11 14.83 -0.10
CA ALA A 201 5.21 14.63 1.01
C ALA A 201 5.70 13.49 1.89
N TYR A 202 5.43 13.61 3.19
CA TYR A 202 5.75 12.58 4.18
C TYR A 202 4.54 12.38 5.10
N ALA A 203 4.49 11.22 5.76
CA ALA A 203 3.49 10.90 6.77
C ALA A 203 4.06 11.20 8.16
N ASP A 204 3.25 11.86 8.98
CA ASP A 204 3.60 12.24 10.35
C ASP A 204 2.30 12.55 11.07
N LEU A 205 1.86 11.61 11.90
CA LEU A 205 0.71 11.78 12.78
C LEU A 205 1.20 11.96 14.21
N ALA A 206 0.50 12.80 14.97
CA ALA A 206 0.87 13.11 16.34
C ALA A 206 -0.33 13.05 17.29
N LEU A 207 -0.14 12.51 18.49
CA LEU A 207 -1.08 12.69 19.61
C LEU A 207 -0.90 14.11 20.17
N LYS A 208 -1.80 15.02 19.81
CA LYS A 208 -1.70 16.44 20.17
C LYS A 208 -2.21 16.72 21.58
N ASN A 209 -3.43 16.27 21.87
CA ASN A 209 -4.05 16.40 23.18
C ASN A 209 -4.51 15.03 23.64
N VAL A 210 -4.22 14.67 24.89
CA VAL A 210 -4.72 13.45 25.52
C VAL A 210 -5.21 13.79 26.93
N VAL A 211 -6.51 13.67 27.14
CA VAL A 211 -7.16 13.89 28.43
C VAL A 211 -7.89 12.62 28.81
N TYR A 212 -7.49 12.02 29.93
CA TYR A 212 -8.15 10.86 30.50
C TYR A 212 -8.61 11.18 31.92
N LYS A 213 -9.92 11.27 32.12
CA LYS A 213 -10.52 11.59 33.42
C LYS A 213 -11.85 10.86 33.56
N ASP A 214 -12.15 10.34 34.75
CA ASP A 214 -13.41 9.65 35.06
C ASP A 214 -13.72 8.52 34.04
N ASN A 215 -12.69 7.76 33.66
CA ASN A 215 -12.70 6.74 32.60
C ASN A 215 -13.20 7.21 31.23
N LYS A 216 -13.15 8.52 30.97
CA LYS A 216 -13.41 9.12 29.67
C LYS A 216 -12.10 9.56 29.05
N LEU A 217 -11.79 9.04 27.87
CA LEU A 217 -10.68 9.47 27.05
C LEU A 217 -11.17 10.50 26.04
N GLN A 218 -10.47 11.62 25.96
CA GLN A 218 -10.59 12.60 24.90
C GLN A 218 -9.20 12.80 24.31
N LEU A 219 -9.08 12.65 23.00
CA LEU A 219 -7.83 12.93 22.32
C LEU A 219 -8.03 13.64 21.00
N SER A 220 -7.01 14.36 20.55
CA SER A 220 -6.92 14.87 19.20
C SER A 220 -5.64 14.41 18.52
N ILE A 221 -5.78 14.01 17.26
CA ILE A 221 -4.70 13.55 16.40
C ILE A 221 -4.50 14.59 15.32
N GLN A 222 -3.27 15.06 15.18
CA GLN A 222 -2.88 15.98 14.14
C GLN A 222 -2.11 15.24 13.04
N ASN A 223 -2.40 15.54 11.78
CA ASN A 223 -1.53 15.19 10.66
C ASN A 223 -0.57 16.37 10.43
N ASN A 224 0.65 16.25 10.98
CA ASN A 224 1.73 17.21 10.83
C ASN A 224 2.38 17.10 9.44
N GLY A 225 2.32 15.90 8.84
CA GLY A 225 2.74 15.65 7.47
C GLY A 225 1.76 16.17 6.42
N SER A 226 1.96 15.68 5.20
CA SER A 226 1.12 15.97 4.04
C SER A 226 0.58 14.72 3.35
N LEU A 227 1.06 13.52 3.71
CA LEU A 227 0.47 12.27 3.25
C LEU A 227 -0.82 11.95 4.05
N PRO A 228 -1.94 11.67 3.37
CA PRO A 228 -3.12 11.12 4.03
C PRO A 228 -2.87 9.62 4.32
N VAL A 229 -2.70 9.28 5.60
CA VAL A 229 -2.53 7.91 6.12
C VAL A 229 -3.68 7.52 7.07
N PRO A 230 -4.01 6.24 7.27
CA PRO A 230 -5.03 5.85 8.22
C PRO A 230 -4.69 6.23 9.67
N ILE A 231 -5.73 6.41 10.51
CA ILE A 231 -5.58 6.51 11.96
C ILE A 231 -5.80 5.11 12.54
N LYS A 232 -4.82 4.62 13.29
CA LYS A 232 -4.96 3.41 14.11
C LYS A 232 -4.54 3.72 15.54
N ILE A 233 -5.49 3.70 16.47
CA ILE A 233 -5.22 3.92 17.89
C ILE A 233 -5.29 2.58 18.59
N ILE A 234 -4.21 2.19 19.25
CA ILE A 234 -4.13 0.98 20.07
C ILE A 234 -4.21 1.43 21.53
N ILE A 235 -5.32 1.10 22.18
CA ILE A 235 -5.60 1.39 23.58
C ILE A 235 -5.26 0.14 24.37
N THR A 236 -4.36 0.25 25.36
CA THR A 236 -3.99 -0.86 26.25
C THR A 236 -4.59 -0.61 27.63
N TYR A 237 -5.25 -1.63 28.17
CA TYR A 237 -5.88 -1.62 29.48
C TYR A 237 -4.96 -2.18 30.57
N GLU A 238 -5.31 -1.95 31.84
CA GLU A 238 -4.56 -2.45 33.00
C GLU A 238 -4.43 -3.99 33.05
N ASP A 239 -5.37 -4.72 32.46
CA ASP A 239 -5.35 -6.19 32.33
C ASP A 239 -4.52 -6.68 31.12
N ASN A 240 -3.78 -5.77 30.46
CA ASN A 240 -3.01 -5.99 29.23
C ASN A 240 -3.84 -6.35 27.98
N THR A 241 -5.16 -6.33 28.05
CA THR A 241 -5.99 -6.43 26.84
C THR A 241 -5.92 -5.13 26.03
N THR A 242 -6.19 -5.22 24.73
CA THR A 242 -6.13 -4.07 23.82
C THR A 242 -7.42 -3.87 23.04
N GLU A 243 -7.78 -2.61 22.80
CA GLU A 243 -8.82 -2.20 21.86
C GLU A 243 -8.22 -1.37 20.73
N ILE A 244 -8.74 -1.51 19.52
CA ILE A 244 -8.28 -0.78 18.33
C ILE A 244 -9.40 0.13 17.84
N VAL A 245 -9.10 1.42 17.74
CA VAL A 245 -9.92 2.39 17.02
C VAL A 245 -9.27 2.66 15.67
N TYR A 246 -10.02 2.47 14.59
CA TYR A 246 -9.52 2.62 13.23
C TYR A 246 -10.34 3.61 12.44
N GLN A 247 -9.67 4.46 11.67
CA GLN A 247 -10.27 5.30 10.64
C GLN A 247 -9.40 5.26 9.39
N THR A 248 -10.05 5.11 8.23
CA THR A 248 -9.36 5.20 6.93
C THR A 248 -8.78 6.61 6.72
N ALA A 249 -7.85 6.74 5.78
CA ALA A 249 -7.25 8.03 5.43
C ALA A 249 -8.26 9.09 4.91
N LYS A 250 -9.52 8.72 4.64
CA LYS A 250 -10.62 9.66 4.28
C LYS A 250 -10.82 10.78 5.29
N VAL A 251 -10.45 10.56 6.55
CA VAL A 251 -10.58 11.58 7.60
C VAL A 251 -9.79 12.85 7.29
N TRP A 252 -8.78 12.80 6.41
CA TRP A 252 -7.91 13.95 6.12
C TRP A 252 -8.34 14.79 4.92
N LYS A 253 -9.41 14.42 4.21
CA LYS A 253 -9.81 15.10 2.98
C LYS A 253 -9.99 16.61 3.16
N ASP A 254 -10.61 17.02 4.26
CA ASP A 254 -10.99 18.42 4.50
C ASP A 254 -10.48 18.96 5.85
N LYS A 255 -9.59 18.23 6.53
CA LYS A 255 -9.08 18.59 7.87
C LYS A 255 -7.71 18.02 8.14
N LYS A 256 -6.97 18.68 9.03
CA LYS A 256 -5.66 18.23 9.55
C LYS A 256 -5.70 17.72 10.99
N GLU A 257 -6.85 17.81 11.65
CA GLU A 257 -7.02 17.35 13.02
C GLU A 257 -8.28 16.47 13.12
N TRP A 258 -8.17 15.35 13.83
CA TRP A 258 -9.25 14.42 14.09
C TRP A 258 -9.41 14.22 15.59
N ASN A 259 -10.65 14.37 16.09
CA ASN A 259 -10.97 14.30 17.50
C ASN A 259 -11.68 12.99 17.84
N TYR A 260 -11.36 12.43 19.01
CA TYR A 260 -11.97 11.24 19.55
C TYR A 260 -12.37 11.44 21.00
N SER A 261 -13.53 10.93 21.38
CA SER A 261 -14.02 10.94 22.75
C SER A 261 -14.84 9.68 23.01
N GLN A 262 -14.44 8.88 23.99
CA GLN A 262 -15.17 7.68 24.40
C GLN A 262 -15.02 7.45 25.91
N SER A 263 -16.07 6.91 26.52
CA SER A 263 -16.04 6.42 27.90
C SER A 263 -15.74 4.92 27.91
N PHE A 264 -14.96 4.48 28.89
CA PHE A 264 -14.47 3.12 29.01
C PHE A 264 -14.88 2.50 30.34
N THR A 265 -15.09 1.18 30.34
CA THR A 265 -15.34 0.42 31.57
C THR A 265 -14.03 -0.03 32.23
N LYS A 266 -13.00 -0.31 31.41
CA LYS A 266 -11.66 -0.68 31.85
C LYS A 266 -10.75 0.54 31.95
N LYS A 267 -9.85 0.53 32.93
CA LYS A 267 -8.83 1.58 33.07
C LYS A 267 -7.80 1.48 31.94
N ILE A 268 -7.56 2.59 31.25
CA ILE A 268 -6.53 2.72 30.22
C ILE A 268 -5.18 3.00 30.88
N ILE A 269 -4.13 2.32 30.41
CA ILE A 269 -2.74 2.55 30.86
C ILE A 269 -1.84 3.13 29.76
N LYS A 270 -2.13 2.84 28.49
CA LYS A 270 -1.30 3.26 27.36
C LYS A 270 -2.11 3.46 26.10
N ILE A 271 -1.71 4.47 25.32
CA ILE A 271 -2.23 4.76 24.00
C ILE A 271 -1.05 4.78 23.04
N LYS A 272 -1.19 4.08 21.91
CA LYS A 272 -0.25 4.12 20.79
C LYS A 272 -1.01 4.50 19.52
N LEU A 273 -0.48 5.45 18.77
CA LEU A 273 -0.92 5.82 17.44
C LEU A 273 -0.05 5.12 16.39
N GLY A 274 -0.69 4.58 15.36
CA GLY A 274 -0.04 3.85 14.27
C GLY A 274 0.44 2.45 14.63
N ASP A 275 0.98 1.77 13.63
CA ASP A 275 1.74 0.53 13.76
C ASP A 275 2.74 0.41 12.60
N ARG A 276 3.40 -0.74 12.48
CA ARG A 276 4.40 -1.00 11.43
C ARG A 276 3.86 -0.90 9.98
N ASN A 277 2.55 -0.88 9.79
CA ASN A 277 1.91 -0.85 8.48
C ASN A 277 1.50 0.58 8.08
N ILE A 278 1.62 1.55 8.98
CA ILE A 278 1.32 2.96 8.74
C ILE A 278 2.64 3.70 8.88
N PRO A 279 3.20 4.24 7.80
CA PRO A 279 4.48 4.91 7.87
C PRO A 279 4.32 6.25 8.60
N ASP A 280 5.36 6.65 9.31
CA ASP A 280 5.41 7.84 10.15
C ASP A 280 6.89 8.27 10.32
N ALA A 281 7.19 9.50 9.91
CA ALA A 281 8.54 10.06 9.90
C ALA A 281 9.06 10.41 11.31
N PHE A 282 8.17 10.75 12.25
CA PHE A 282 8.52 11.30 13.56
C PHE A 282 7.72 10.61 14.68
N PRO A 283 7.92 9.30 14.91
CA PRO A 283 7.02 8.50 15.73
C PRO A 283 7.12 8.72 17.25
N ASP A 284 7.90 9.70 17.71
CA ASP A 284 8.13 9.96 19.14
C ASP A 284 6.88 10.53 19.83
N ASP A 285 6.01 11.22 19.09
CA ASP A 285 4.75 11.79 19.58
C ASP A 285 3.52 10.87 19.36
N ASN A 286 3.77 9.61 18.97
CA ASN A 286 2.75 8.59 18.78
C ASN A 286 2.43 7.77 20.03
N TYR A 287 3.03 8.09 21.18
CA TYR A 287 2.89 7.31 22.41
C TYR A 287 2.48 8.17 23.61
N TYR A 288 1.50 7.70 24.37
CA TYR A 288 1.08 8.33 25.62
C TYR A 288 0.84 7.27 26.70
N VAL A 289 1.46 7.47 27.87
CA VAL A 289 1.24 6.62 29.06
C VAL A 289 0.37 7.40 30.03
N ILE A 290 -0.77 6.82 30.41
CA ILE A 290 -1.65 7.41 31.42
C ILE A 290 -0.93 7.36 32.76
N LYS A 291 -0.81 8.53 33.41
CA LYS A 291 -0.28 8.64 34.78
C LYS A 291 -1.35 8.30 35.82
#